data_AF-A0A935I2X3-F1
#
_entry.id   AF-A0A935I2X3-F1
#
_cell.length_a   1.000
_cell.length_b   1.000
_cell.length_c   1.000
_cell.angle_alpha   90.00
_cell.angle_beta   90.00
_cell.angle_gamma   90.00
#
_symmetry.space_group_name_H-M   'P 1'
#
loop_
_entity.id
_entity.type
_entity.pdbx_description
1 polymer ?
#
loop_
_entity_poly.entity_id
_entity_poly.type
_entity_poly.pdbx_seq_one_letter_code
_entity_poly.pdbx_strand_id
1 'polypeptide(L)' 'MYPELVESALRSEKNEIPTGVDLGVSCNVLCEGALTRQTGIPYMSLLHLVEQATRH' A
#
# COMPACT_ATOMS: atom_id res chain seq x y z
N MET A 1 15.97 -8.14 0.87
CA MET A 1 15.15 -6.92 0.78
C MET A 1 15.86 -5.86 1.62
N TYR A 2 16.03 -4.64 1.09
CA TYR A 2 16.74 -3.54 1.74
C TYR A 2 15.69 -2.58 2.33
N PRO A 3 15.37 -2.66 3.64
CA PRO A 3 14.34 -1.82 4.26
C PRO A 3 14.54 -0.32 4.01
N GLU A 4 15.81 0.11 3.95
CA GLU A 4 16.23 1.48 3.68
C GLU A 4 15.82 1.98 2.29
N LEU A 5 15.77 1.10 1.29
CA LEU A 5 15.30 1.45 -0.06
C LEU A 5 13.78 1.62 -0.09
N VAL A 6 13.06 0.76 0.65
CA VAL A 6 11.60 0.84 0.75
C VAL A 6 11.20 2.11 1.49
N GLU A 7 11.84 2.41 2.61
CA GLU A 7 11.57 3.63 3.39
C GLU A 7 11.89 4.91 2.59
N SER A 8 13.00 4.91 1.84
CA SER A 8 13.37 6.02 0.95
C SER A 8 12.34 6.23 -0.16
N ALA A 9 11.92 5.16 -0.84
CA ALA A 9 10.92 5.22 -1.92
C ALA A 9 9.54 5.69 -1.44
N LEU A 10 9.17 5.34 -0.21
CA LEU A 10 7.86 5.67 0.37
C LEU A 10 7.81 7.03 1.08
N ARG A 11 8.96 7.72 1.23
CA ARG A 11 9.06 8.98 1.97
C ARG A 11 8.26 10.11 1.30
N SER A 12 8.22 10.16 -0.03
CA SER A 12 7.44 11.15 -0.78
C SER A 12 5.94 10.88 -0.70
N GLU A 13 5.56 9.61 -0.86
CA GLU A 13 4.17 9.14 -0.93
C GLU A 13 3.34 9.59 0.29
N LYS A 14 3.91 9.57 1.50
CA LYS A 14 3.18 9.95 2.72
C LYS A 14 2.57 11.36 2.65
N ASN A 15 3.22 12.29 1.97
CA ASN A 15 2.77 13.68 1.88
C ASN A 15 1.76 13.91 0.75
N GLU A 16 1.57 12.91 -0.12
CA GLU A 16 0.70 13.00 -1.30
C GLU A 16 -0.65 12.31 -1.09
N ILE A 17 -0.85 11.64 0.05
CA ILE A 17 -2.11 10.96 0.34
C ILE A 17 -3.19 11.99 0.72
N PRO A 18 -4.30 12.05 -0.03
CA PRO A 18 -5.41 12.94 0.29
C PRO A 18 -6.05 12.61 1.64
N THR A 19 -6.65 13.60 2.28
CA THR A 19 -7.46 13.37 3.48
C THR A 19 -8.73 12.61 3.14
N GLY A 20 -9.15 11.69 4.01
CA GLY A 20 -10.35 10.86 3.82
C GLY A 20 -10.14 9.57 3.01
N VAL A 21 -8.89 9.16 2.78
CA VAL A 21 -8.59 7.83 2.20
C VAL A 21 -8.57 6.78 3.31
N ASP A 22 -9.50 5.85 3.25
CA ASP A 22 -9.64 4.77 4.26
C ASP A 22 -8.86 3.50 3.89
N LEU A 23 -8.41 3.38 2.64
CA LEU A 23 -7.77 2.17 2.12
C LEU A 23 -6.82 2.48 0.95
N GLY A 24 -5.59 1.97 1.02
CA GLY A 24 -4.62 1.98 -0.06
C GLY A 24 -4.61 0.66 -0.83
N VAL A 25 -4.34 0.71 -2.13
CA VAL A 25 -4.21 -0.49 -2.97
C VAL A 25 -2.84 -0.52 -3.63
N SER A 26 -2.16 -1.66 -3.55
CA SER A 26 -0.82 -1.86 -4.12
C SER A 26 -0.80 -3.07 -5.05
N CYS A 27 -0.08 -2.96 -6.17
CA CYS A 27 0.24 -4.11 -7.02
C CYS A 27 1.45 -4.91 -6.48
N ASN A 28 2.13 -4.38 -5.47
CA ASN A 28 3.29 -5.01 -4.85
C ASN A 28 2.97 -5.40 -3.40
N VAL A 29 2.68 -6.69 -3.21
CA VAL A 29 2.36 -7.30 -1.89
C VAL A 29 3.50 -7.06 -0.89
N LEU A 30 4.74 -7.02 -1.37
CA LEU A 30 5.91 -6.81 -0.51
C LEU A 30 5.96 -5.39 0.10
N CYS A 31 5.26 -4.43 -0.50
CA CYS A 31 5.21 -3.05 -0.02
C CYS A 31 4.03 -2.80 0.92
N GLU A 32 3.00 -3.65 0.97
CA GLU A 32 1.78 -3.41 1.79
C GLU A 32 2.10 -3.15 3.25
N GLY A 33 2.94 -3.99 3.86
CA GLY A 33 3.29 -3.86 5.27
C GLY A 33 4.15 -2.62 5.56
N ALA A 34 4.96 -2.15 4.60
CA ALA A 34 5.74 -0.92 4.74
C ALA A 34 4.87 0.32 4.53
N LEU A 35 4.03 0.31 3.48
CA LEU A 35 3.04 1.34 3.16
C LEU A 35 2.07 1.56 4.32
N THR A 36 1.50 0.48 4.86
CA THR A 36 0.58 0.55 6.00
C THR A 36 1.25 1.18 7.23
N ARG A 37 2.49 0.76 7.54
CA ARG A 37 3.24 1.33 8.67
C ARG A 37 3.60 2.79 8.48
N GLN A 38 3.88 3.22 7.25
CA GLN A 38 4.39 4.56 6.96
C GLN A 38 3.29 5.61 6.81
N THR A 39 2.15 5.20 6.25
CA THR A 39 1.00 6.08 5.94
C THR A 39 -0.07 6.04 7.04
N GLY A 40 -0.13 4.96 7.81
CA GLY A 40 -1.17 4.75 8.83
C GLY A 40 -2.52 4.27 8.26
N ILE A 41 -2.61 4.10 6.95
CA ILE A 41 -3.81 3.60 6.25
C ILE A 41 -3.59 2.12 5.94
N PRO A 42 -4.61 1.24 6.06
CA PRO A 42 -4.47 -0.14 5.62
C PRO A 42 -4.19 -0.20 4.11
N TYR A 43 -3.18 -0.96 3.69
CA TYR A 43 -2.94 -1.29 2.28
C TYR A 43 -3.29 -2.73 1.99
N MET A 44 -3.83 -2.98 0.79
CA MET A 44 -4.15 -4.32 0.31
C MET A 44 -3.74 -4.55 -1.15
N SER A 45 -3.65 -5.82 -1.54
CA SER A 45 -3.24 -6.19 -2.88
C SER A 45 -4.34 -5.93 -3.90
N LEU A 46 -4.00 -5.32 -5.03
CA LEU A 46 -4.90 -5.22 -6.18
C LEU A 46 -5.32 -6.62 -6.65
N LEU A 47 -4.40 -7.59 -6.63
CA LEU A 47 -4.70 -8.96 -7.03
C LEU A 47 -5.77 -9.58 -6.11
N HIS A 48 -5.69 -9.33 -4.80
CA HIS A 48 -6.70 -9.78 -3.86
C HIS A 48 -8.08 -9.18 -4.14
N LEU A 49 -8.14 -7.89 -4.48
CA LEU A 49 -9.40 -7.24 -4.88
C LEU A 49 -9.98 -7.83 -6.16
N VAL A 50 -9.14 -8.08 -7.16
CA VAL A 50 -9.56 -8.72 -8.41
C VAL A 50 -10.06 -10.14 -8.14
N GLU A 51 -9.36 -10.93 -7.32
CA GLU A 51 -9.81 -12.26 -6.93
C GLU A 51 -11.16 -12.23 -6.21
N GLN A 52 -11.37 -11.30 -5.28
CA GLN A 52 -12.66 -11.14 -4.60
C GLN A 52 -13.78 -10.76 -5.57
N ALA A 53 -13.52 -9.85 -6.50
CA ALA A 53 -14.51 -9.38 -7.47
C ALA A 53 -14.85 -10.43 -8.55
N THR A 54 -13.94 -11.36 -8.82
CA THR A 54 -14.06 -12.35 -9.90
C THR A 54 -14.42 -13.76 -9.41
N ARG A 55 -14.38 -14.01 -8.10
CA ARG A 55 -14.96 -15.23 -7.51
C ARG A 55 -16.48 -15.14 -7.56
N HIS A 56 -17.04 -15.70 -8.64
CA HIS A 56 -18.47 -16.02 -8.79
C HIS A 56 -18.79 -17.37 -8.15
#